data_AF-A0A800ARD5-F1
#
_entry.id   AF-A0A800ARD5-F1
#
_cell.length_a   1.000
_cell.length_b   1.000
_cell.length_c   1.000
_cell.angle_alpha   90.00
_cell.angle_beta   90.00
_cell.angle_gamma   90.00
#
_symmetry.space_group_name_H-M   'P 1'
#
loop_
_entity.id
_entity.type
_entity.pdbx_description
1 polymer ?
#
loop_
_entity_poly.entity_id
_entity_poly.type
_entity_poly.pdbx_seq_one_letter_code
_entity_poly.pdbx_strand_id
1 'polypeptide(L)'
;MKYLFKENLNRKFKKAKHLFLFLDYDGTLTSIVKTPSQAKISSSTKEILSSLAKKKKIILGIISGRSLENIKKKMRQIGKVEVPQQAFLAVLKLND
;
A
#
# COMPACT_ATOMS: atom_id res chain seq x y z
N MET A 1 9.71 5.52 -13.25
CA MET A 1 8.78 6.62 -12.86
C MET A 1 8.96 7.93 -13.67
N LYS A 2 9.84 8.01 -14.67
CA LYS A 2 10.09 9.24 -15.47
C LYS A 2 8.87 9.78 -16.24
N TYR A 3 7.83 8.97 -16.44
CA TYR A 3 6.67 9.31 -17.26
C TYR A 3 5.35 9.51 -16.50
N LEU A 4 5.31 9.23 -15.19
CA LEU A 4 4.03 9.19 -14.47
C LEU A 4 3.55 10.57 -14.00
N PHE A 5 4.47 11.52 -13.86
CA PHE A 5 4.21 12.76 -13.12
C PHE A 5 4.89 13.98 -13.77
N LYS A 6 4.25 14.52 -14.82
CA LYS A 6 4.64 15.82 -15.42
C LYS A 6 4.24 17.04 -14.57
N GLU A 7 3.40 16.84 -13.56
CA GLU A 7 2.87 17.91 -12.70
C GLU A 7 3.37 17.81 -11.26
N ASN A 8 3.35 18.94 -10.54
CA ASN A 8 3.72 19.00 -9.12
C ASN A 8 2.65 18.32 -8.23
N LEU A 9 2.82 17.01 -7.99
CA LEU A 9 1.91 16.23 -7.16
C LEU A 9 1.81 16.72 -5.74
N ASN A 10 2.86 17.34 -5.18
CA ASN A 10 2.80 17.83 -3.81
C ASN A 10 1.67 18.85 -3.64
N ARG A 11 1.41 19.68 -4.66
CA ARG A 11 0.28 20.63 -4.63
C ARG A 11 -1.06 19.89 -4.66
N LYS A 12 -1.22 18.88 -5.51
CA LYS A 12 -2.45 18.08 -5.62
C LYS A 12 -2.70 17.28 -4.33
N PHE A 13 -1.68 16.62 -3.77
CA PHE A 13 -1.75 15.88 -2.50
C PHE A 13 -2.10 16.79 -1.30
N LYS A 14 -1.56 18.02 -1.27
CA LYS A 14 -1.88 18.98 -0.20
C LYS A 14 -3.33 19.45 -0.28
N LYS A 15 -3.85 19.73 -1.48
CA LYS A 15 -5.21 20.23 -1.70
C LYS A 15 -6.29 19.15 -1.62
N ALA A 16 -5.97 17.88 -1.88
CA ALA A 16 -6.94 16.81 -1.85
C ALA A 16 -7.53 16.61 -0.45
N LYS A 17 -8.87 16.63 -0.35
CA LYS A 17 -9.63 16.37 0.87
C LYS A 17 -9.49 14.91 1.32
N HIS A 18 -9.52 14.00 0.35
CA HIS A 18 -9.28 12.57 0.54
C HIS A 18 -8.35 12.06 -0.56
N LEU A 19 -7.50 11.09 -0.23
CA LEU A 19 -6.55 10.49 -1.12
C LEU A 19 -6.65 8.98 -1.04
N PHE A 20 -6.91 8.34 -2.17
CA PHE A 20 -6.84 6.90 -2.31
C PHE A 20 -5.52 6.55 -3.00
N LEU A 21 -4.71 5.75 -2.32
CA LEU A 21 -3.44 5.26 -2.84
C LEU A 21 -3.53 3.76 -3.05
N PHE A 22 -3.53 3.34 -4.31
CA PHE A 22 -3.44 1.93 -4.67
C PHE A 22 -2.01 1.60 -5.07
N LEU A 23 -1.38 0.70 -4.33
CA LEU A 23 0.00 0.30 -4.53
C LEU A 23 0.04 -1.18 -4.92
N ASP A 24 0.84 -1.49 -5.93
CA ASP A 24 1.21 -2.87 -6.20
C ASP A 24 2.22 -3.38 -5.14
N TYR A 25 2.34 -4.70 -4.96
CA TYR A 25 3.23 -5.30 -3.98
C TYR A 25 4.58 -5.73 -4.56
N ASP A 26 4.57 -6.63 -5.55
CA ASP A 26 5.77 -7.29 -6.07
C ASP A 26 6.46 -6.44 -7.14
N GLY A 27 7.71 -6.05 -6.91
CA GLY A 27 8.42 -5.12 -7.81
C GLY A 27 8.04 -3.65 -7.60
N THR A 28 7.11 -3.35 -6.69
CA THR A 28 6.72 -1.98 -6.31
C THR A 28 7.06 -1.68 -4.85
N LEU A 29 6.42 -2.36 -3.89
CA LEU A 29 6.71 -2.20 -2.46
C LEU A 29 7.83 -3.11 -1.97
N THR A 30 8.17 -4.12 -2.77
CA THR A 30 9.23 -5.09 -2.51
C THR A 30 10.05 -5.28 -3.78
N SER A 31 11.33 -5.60 -3.65
CA SER A 31 12.17 -5.95 -4.80
C SER A 31 11.62 -7.19 -5.51
N ILE A 32 11.81 -7.25 -6.84
CA ILE A 32 11.56 -8.48 -7.60
C ILE A 32 12.55 -9.54 -7.13
N VAL A 33 12.04 -10.69 -6.68
CA VAL A 33 12.82 -11.79 -6.11
C VAL A 33 12.45 -13.12 -6.76
N LYS A 34 13.34 -14.12 -6.63
CA LYS A 34 13.15 -15.45 -7.23
C LYS A 34 11.93 -16.20 -6.69
N THR A 35 11.62 -16.03 -5.40
CA THR A 35 10.48 -16.74 -4.77
C THR A 35 9.57 -15.77 -4.00
N PRO A 36 8.23 -15.94 -4.02
CA PRO A 36 7.31 -15.03 -3.34
C PRO A 36 7.53 -14.90 -1.83
N SER A 37 8.07 -15.91 -1.17
CA SER A 37 8.36 -15.89 0.27
C SER A 37 9.46 -14.87 0.64
N GLN A 38 10.39 -14.60 -0.29
CA GLN A 38 11.50 -13.66 -0.11
C GLN A 38 11.12 -12.20 -0.29
N ALA A 39 9.98 -11.90 -0.92
CA ALA A 39 9.56 -10.52 -1.13
C ALA A 39 9.03 -9.97 0.21
N LYS A 40 9.95 -9.47 1.02
CA LYS A 40 9.70 -8.86 2.33
C LYS A 40 9.72 -7.36 2.17
N ILE A 41 8.81 -6.69 2.87
CA ILE A 41 8.82 -5.24 2.94
C ILE A 41 9.98 -4.80 3.82
N SER A 42 10.73 -3.79 3.40
CA SER A 42 11.79 -3.22 4.24
C SER A 42 11.18 -2.46 5.43
N SER A 43 11.95 -2.31 6.50
CA SER A 43 11.53 -1.53 7.68
C SER A 43 11.19 -0.09 7.31
N SER A 44 12.00 0.55 6.45
CA SER A 44 11.76 1.92 5.97
C SER A 44 10.45 2.05 5.20
N THR A 45 10.15 1.13 4.28
CA THR A 45 8.90 1.14 3.53
C THR A 45 7.71 0.91 4.46
N LYS A 46 7.85 -0.02 5.43
CA LYS A 46 6.84 -0.27 6.45
C LYS A 46 6.53 0.97 7.29
N GLU A 47 7.55 1.73 7.71
CA GLU A 47 7.37 2.98 8.46
C GLU A 47 6.64 4.04 7.64
N ILE A 48 6.99 4.21 6.37
CA ILE A 48 6.32 5.13 5.45
C ILE A 48 4.84 4.73 5.29
N LEU A 49 4.55 3.47 5.00
CA LEU A 49 3.17 3.01 4.81
C LEU A 49 2.36 3.13 6.10
N SER A 50 2.96 2.84 7.26
CA SER A 50 2.30 3.03 8.56
C SER A 50 1.98 4.51 8.82
N SER A 51 2.92 5.42 8.54
CA SER A 51 2.73 6.86 8.67
C SER A 51 1.63 7.38 7.72
N LEU A 52 1.58 6.88 6.49
CA LEU A 52 0.54 7.24 5.52
C LEU A 52 -0.83 6.74 5.95
N ALA A 53 -0.94 5.47 6.35
CA ALA A 53 -2.21 4.87 6.73
C ALA A 53 -2.79 5.49 8.02
N LYS A 54 -1.97 6.04 8.93
CA LYS A 54 -2.45 6.79 10.10
C LYS A 54 -3.13 8.11 9.75
N LYS A 55 -2.97 8.64 8.54
CA LYS A 55 -3.57 9.93 8.14
C LYS A 55 -5.02 9.70 7.75
N LYS A 56 -5.96 10.28 8.49
CA LYS A 56 -7.43 10.17 8.24
C LYS A 56 -7.86 10.48 6.80
N LYS A 57 -7.12 11.35 6.11
CA LYS A 57 -7.42 11.72 4.72
C LYS A 57 -6.89 10.72 3.69
N ILE A 58 -6.13 9.70 4.08
CA ILE A 58 -5.50 8.74 3.17
C ILE A 58 -6.12 7.36 3.40
N ILE A 59 -6.55 6.74 2.30
CA ILE A 59 -6.94 5.33 2.26
C ILE A 59 -5.89 4.61 1.42
N LEU A 60 -5.25 3.61 2.02
CA LEU A 60 -4.19 2.85 1.39
C LEU A 60 -4.73 1.47 0.97
N GLY A 61 -4.67 1.17 -0.32
CA GLY A 61 -5.02 -0.13 -0.89
C GLY A 61 -3.80 -0.82 -1.47
N ILE A 62 -3.68 -2.13 -1.25
CA ILE A 62 -2.66 -2.98 -1.84
C ILE A 62 -3.32 -3.87 -2.88
N ILE A 63 -2.95 -3.65 -4.13
CA ILE A 63 -3.32 -4.50 -5.26
C ILE A 63 -2.18 -5.51 -5.43
N SER A 64 -2.49 -6.80 -5.52
CA SER A 64 -1.46 -7.82 -5.70
C SER A 64 -2.02 -9.02 -6.44
N GLY A 65 -1.19 -9.66 -7.26
CA GLY A 65 -1.49 -10.97 -7.84
C GLY A 65 -1.36 -12.12 -6.83
N ARG A 66 -0.93 -11.86 -5.59
CA ARG A 66 -0.87 -12.87 -4.53
C ARG A 66 -2.26 -13.22 -4.01
N SER A 67 -2.41 -14.43 -3.50
CA SER A 67 -3.61 -14.82 -2.75
C SER A 67 -3.87 -13.85 -1.60
N LEU A 68 -5.14 -13.59 -1.30
CA LEU A 68 -5.57 -12.68 -0.24
C LEU A 68 -4.94 -13.03 1.12
N GLU A 69 -4.88 -14.31 1.47
CA GLU A 69 -4.30 -14.77 2.74
C GLU A 69 -2.82 -14.37 2.86
N ASN A 70 -2.05 -14.60 1.78
CA ASN A 70 -0.63 -14.26 1.72
C ASN A 70 -0.39 -12.76 1.91
N ILE A 71 -1.14 -11.92 1.19
CA ILE A 71 -0.96 -10.47 1.28
C ILE A 71 -1.46 -9.94 2.63
N LYS A 72 -2.57 -10.47 3.17
CA LYS A 72 -3.07 -10.09 4.50
C LYS A 72 -2.05 -10.40 5.60
N LYS A 73 -1.41 -11.58 5.56
CA LYS A 73 -0.33 -11.95 6.50
C LYS A 73 0.83 -10.95 6.42
N LYS A 74 1.23 -10.55 5.21
CA LYS A 74 2.29 -9.57 5.00
C LYS A 74 1.89 -8.17 5.43
N MET A 75 0.64 -7.77 5.26
CA MET A 75 0.17 -6.41 5.56
C MET A 75 -0.12 -6.20 7.05
N ARG A 76 -0.47 -7.27 7.79
CA ARG A 76 -0.66 -7.23 9.26
C ARG A 76 0.55 -6.68 10.02
N GLN A 77 1.76 -6.82 9.48
CA GLN A 77 2.94 -6.26 10.14
C GLN A 77 2.97 -4.73 10.09
N ILE A 78 2.21 -4.10 9.19
CA ILE A 78 2.15 -2.64 8.97
C ILE A 78 0.97 -2.04 9.74
N GLY A 79 -0.16 -2.76 9.78
CA GLY A 79 -1.39 -2.27 10.38
C GLY A 79 -2.57 -3.23 10.29
N LYS A 80 -3.73 -2.78 10.78
CA LYS A 80 -5.02 -3.46 10.61
C LYS A 80 -5.35 -3.52 9.11
N VAL A 81 -5.67 -4.73 8.65
CA VAL A 81 -5.98 -5.02 7.25
C VAL A 81 -7.45 -5.35 7.15
N GLU A 82 -8.16 -4.57 6.35
CA GLU A 82 -9.55 -4.80 5.96
C GLU A 82 -9.58 -5.41 4.56
N VAL A 83 -10.48 -6.36 4.36
CA VAL A 83 -10.69 -6.98 3.06
C VAL A 83 -12.12 -6.66 2.64
N PRO A 84 -12.32 -5.92 1.55
CA PRO A 84 -13.66 -5.68 1.00
C PRO A 84 -14.26 -7.01 0.53
N GLN A 85 -15.54 -7.21 0.81
CA GLN A 85 -16.27 -8.47 0.61
C GLN A 85 -16.32 -8.96 -0.85
N GLN A 86 -15.97 -8.11 -1.83
CA GLN A 86 -16.07 -8.36 -3.27
C GLN A 86 -14.76 -8.13 -4.05
N ALA A 87 -13.59 -8.01 -3.40
CA ALA A 87 -12.36 -7.59 -4.08
C ALA A 87 -11.12 -8.48 -3.82
N PHE A 88 -10.29 -8.68 -4.85
CA PHE A 88 -8.89 -9.15 -4.75
C PHE A 88 -7.94 -8.07 -4.20
N LEU A 89 -8.43 -7.23 -3.29
CA LEU A 89 -7.73 -6.06 -2.77
C LEU A 89 -7.57 -6.21 -1.26
N ALA A 90 -6.35 -6.02 -0.75
CA ALA A 90 -6.14 -5.83 0.68
C ALA A 90 -6.10 -4.33 0.99
N VAL A 91 -7.04 -3.84 1.79
CA VAL A 91 -7.08 -2.44 2.21
C VAL A 91 -6.41 -2.31 3.56
N LEU A 92 -5.42 -1.42 3.66
CA LEU A 92 -4.82 -1.04 4.92
C LEU A 92 -5.60 0.15 5.49
N LYS A 93 -6.45 -0.13 6.47
CA LYS A 93 -7.10 0.91 7.27
C LYS A 93 -6.42 0.96 8.61
N LEU A 94 -5.67 2.04 8.86
CA LEU A 94 -5.16 2.34 10.19
C LEU A 94 -6.06 3.40 10.81
N ASN A 95 -6.55 3.09 12.01
CA ASN A 95 -7.51 3.80 12.86
C ASN A 95 -8.96 3.31 12.69
N ASP A 96 -9.59 3.06 13.84
CA ASP A 96 -11.04 2.99 13.99
C ASP A 96 -11.65 4.39 13.72
#